data_AF-A0A1F4U336-F1
#
_entry.id   AF-A0A1F4U336-F1
#
_cell.length_a   1.000
_cell.length_b   1.000
_cell.length_c   1.000
_cell.angle_alpha   90.00
_cell.angle_beta   90.00
_cell.angle_gamma   90.00
#
_symmetry.space_group_name_H-M   'P 1'
#
loop_
_entity.id
_entity.type
_entity.pdbx_description
1 polymer ?
#
loop_
_entity_poly.entity_id
_entity_poly.type
_entity_poly.pdbx_seq_one_letter_code
_entity_poly.pdbx_strand_id
1 'polypeptide(L)' 'MLKSKIFTLMQEQQVKNISDLRSEQVGSGERSEKIRTYNFPQDRITDHRINKNFHNIEGVMNGDLEKILTECSKI' A
#
# COMPACT_ATOMS: atom_id res chain seq x y z
N MET A 1 -39.20 -10.73 -10.07
CA MET A 1 -38.35 -11.34 -9.03
C MET A 1 -36.99 -11.84 -9.56
N LEU A 2 -36.91 -12.52 -10.70
CA LEU A 2 -35.64 -13.04 -11.26
C LEU A 2 -34.57 -11.97 -11.52
N LYS A 3 -34.95 -10.83 -12.13
CA LYS A 3 -34.04 -9.69 -12.38
C LYS A 3 -33.40 -9.14 -11.10
N SER A 4 -34.18 -9.07 -10.01
CA SER A 4 -33.67 -8.63 -8.70
C SER A 4 -32.64 -9.60 -8.15
N LYS A 5 -32.90 -10.92 -8.24
CA LYS A 5 -31.95 -11.95 -7.80
C LYS A 5 -30.64 -11.91 -8.59
N ILE A 6 -30.71 -11.77 -9.92
CA ILE A 6 -29.53 -11.64 -10.77
C ILE A 6 -28.72 -10.39 -10.42
N PHE A 7 -29.39 -9.26 -10.21
CA PHE A 7 -28.74 -8.01 -9.82
C PHE A 7 -28.02 -8.14 -8.47
N THR A 8 -28.66 -8.73 -7.46
CA THR A 8 -28.05 -8.99 -6.16
C THR A 8 -26.79 -9.86 -6.29
N LEU A 9 -26.85 -10.95 -7.07
CA LEU A 9 -25.69 -11.82 -7.29
C LEU A 9 -24.52 -11.09 -7.97
N MET A 10 -24.80 -10.23 -8.96
CA MET A 10 -23.76 -9.44 -9.63
C MET A 10 -23.12 -8.43 -8.65
N GLN A 11 -23.93 -7.80 -7.81
CA GLN A 11 -23.44 -6.86 -6.80
C GLN A 11 -22.57 -7.57 -5.75
N GLU A 12 -23.02 -8.72 -5.25
CA GLU A 12 -22.24 -9.56 -4.32
C GLU A 12 -20.91 -9.98 -4.93
N GLN A 13 -20.92 -10.40 -6.20
CA GLN A 13 -19.69 -10.77 -6.91
C GLN A 13 -18.73 -9.57 -7.04
N GLN A 14 -19.24 -8.38 -7.36
CA GLN A 14 -18.41 -7.17 -7.45
C GLN A 14 -17.79 -6.81 -6.09
N VAL A 15 -18.60 -6.81 -5.03
CA VAL A 15 -18.13 -6.51 -3.67
C VAL A 15 -17.08 -7.53 -3.24
N LYS A 16 -17.30 -8.81 -3.53
CA LYS A 16 -16.34 -9.87 -3.24
C LYS A 16 -15.02 -9.64 -3.96
N ASN A 17 -15.05 -9.38 -5.26
CA ASN A 17 -13.84 -9.11 -6.04
C ASN A 17 -13.04 -7.93 -5.47
N ILE A 18 -13.71 -6.84 -5.08
CA ILE A 18 -13.06 -5.67 -4.48
C ILE A 18 -12.48 -6.01 -3.11
N SER A 19 -13.22 -6.76 -2.29
CA SER A 19 -12.78 -7.19 -0.95
C SER A 19 -11.55 -8.10 -1.02
N ASP A 20 -11.53 -9.02 -1.99
CA ASP A 20 -10.43 -9.94 -2.21
C ASP A 20 -9.18 -9.16 -2.66
N LEU A 21 -9.31 -8.29 -3.67
CA LEU A 21 -8.22 -7.41 -4.13
C LEU A 21 -7.67 -6.52 -3.01
N ARG A 22 -8.54 -5.96 -2.17
CA ARG A 22 -8.12 -5.15 -1.02
C ARG A 22 -7.38 -6.00 0.01
N SER A 23 -7.85 -7.20 0.29
CA SER A 23 -7.20 -8.10 1.26
C SER A 23 -5.81 -8.50 0.79
N GLU A 24 -5.65 -8.79 -0.51
CA GLU A 24 -4.34 -9.05 -1.12
C GLU A 24 -3.39 -7.85 -1.01
N GLN A 25 -3.88 -6.63 -1.21
CA GLN A 25 -3.05 -5.42 -1.14
C GLN A 25 -2.63 -5.03 0.28
N VAL A 26 -3.50 -5.26 1.27
CA VAL A 26 -3.24 -4.90 2.67
C VAL A 26 -2.41 -5.97 3.38
N GLY A 27 -2.55 -7.24 2.98
CA GLY A 27 -1.89 -8.37 3.64
C GLY A 27 -2.46 -8.66 5.03
N SER A 28 -1.62 -9.19 5.92
CA SER A 28 -2.00 -9.53 7.31
C SER A 28 -1.90 -8.36 8.28
N GLY A 29 -1.27 -7.26 7.87
CA GLY A 29 -1.01 -6.10 8.72
C GLY A 29 0.13 -6.31 9.74
N GLU A 30 0.82 -7.45 9.66
CA GLU A 30 1.93 -7.76 10.56
C GLU A 30 3.18 -6.93 10.28
N ARG A 31 3.99 -6.71 11.33
CA ARG A 31 5.23 -5.91 11.22
C ARG A 31 6.28 -6.56 10.30
N SER A 32 6.18 -7.86 10.06
CA SER A 32 7.02 -8.59 9.10
C SER A 32 6.75 -8.17 7.66
N GLU A 33 5.52 -7.78 7.32
CA GLU A 33 5.07 -7.45 5.96
C GLU A 33 5.22 -5.96 5.62
N LYS A 34 5.79 -5.15 6.52
CA LYS A 34 5.97 -3.71 6.29
C LYS A 34 6.81 -3.44 5.04
N ILE A 35 6.30 -2.58 4.16
CA ILE A 35 7.04 -2.14 2.96
C ILE A 35 8.10 -1.07 3.30
N ARG A 36 7.95 -0.35 4.42
CA ARG A 36 8.83 0.77 4.79
C ARG A 36 8.88 0.99 6.30
N THR A 37 10.04 1.39 6.81
CA THR A 37 10.23 1.82 8.20
C THR A 37 10.61 3.30 8.23
N TYR A 38 9.92 4.09 9.05
CA TYR A 38 10.25 5.49 9.33
C TYR A 38 10.90 5.59 10.72
N ASN A 39 12.14 6.05 10.79
CA ASN A 39 12.90 6.19 12.03
C ASN A 39 13.19 7.68 12.30
N PHE A 40 12.28 8.34 13.02
CA PHE A 40 12.34 9.78 13.31
C PHE A 40 13.60 10.20 14.10
N PRO A 41 14.03 9.52 15.18
CA PRO A 41 15.24 9.90 15.92
C PRO A 41 16.53 9.88 15.10
N GLN A 42 16.59 9.07 14.04
CA GLN A 42 17.78 8.93 13.17
C GLN A 42 17.60 9.58 11.80
N ASP A 43 16.52 10.33 11.59
CA ASP A 43 16.15 10.93 10.30
C ASP A 43 16.33 9.96 9.11
N ARG A 44 15.78 8.75 9.24
CA ARG A 44 15.96 7.68 8.23
C ARG A 44 14.66 6.99 7.85
N ILE A 45 14.45 6.85 6.55
CA ILE A 45 13.39 6.04 5.95
C ILE A 45 14.03 4.85 5.25
N THR A 46 13.65 3.63 5.62
CA THR A 46 14.14 2.41 4.96
C THR A 46 12.99 1.79 4.17
N ASP A 47 13.12 1.67 2.85
CA ASP A 47 12.17 0.95 2.00
C ASP A 47 12.66 -0.50 1.80
N HIS A 48 11.87 -1.48 2.27
CA HIS A 48 12.24 -2.89 2.28
C HIS A 48 12.03 -3.58 0.92
N ARG A 49 11.34 -2.92 -0.03
CA ARG A 49 11.14 -3.46 -1.38
C ARG A 49 12.42 -3.37 -2.21
N ILE A 50 13.14 -2.26 -2.06
CA ILE A 50 14.42 -1.98 -2.74
C ILE A 50 15.64 -2.04 -1.80
N ASN A 51 15.43 -2.28 -0.50
CA ASN A 51 16.47 -2.26 0.54
C ASN A 51 17.31 -0.96 0.55
N LYS A 52 16.66 0.19 0.29
CA LYS A 52 17.31 1.50 0.22
C LYS A 52 16.93 2.38 1.41
N ASN A 53 17.89 3.18 1.86
CA ASN A 53 17.70 4.18 2.90
C ASN A 53 17.58 5.59 2.28
N PHE A 54 16.68 6.40 2.81
CA PHE A 54 16.51 7.81 2.52
C PHE A 54 16.61 8.62 3.81
N HIS A 55 16.94 9.90 3.68
CA HIS A 55 17.07 10.88 4.76
C HIS A 55 16.10 12.04 4.53
N ASN A 56 16.02 12.99 5.46
CA ASN A 56 15.09 14.11 5.43
C ASN A 56 13.61 13.67 5.56
N ILE A 57 13.28 12.98 6.66
CA ILE A 57 11.93 12.52 6.97
C ILE A 57 10.94 13.68 6.95
N GLU A 58 11.28 14.82 7.54
CA GLU A 58 10.38 15.98 7.58
C GLU A 58 10.00 16.45 6.18
N GLY A 59 10.96 16.58 5.27
CA GLY A 59 10.69 16.94 3.87
C GLY A 59 9.79 15.91 3.16
N VAL A 60 10.07 14.62 3.37
CA VAL A 60 9.26 13.54 2.78
C VAL A 60 7.84 13.53 3.33
N MET A 61 7.65 13.74 4.63
CA MET A 61 6.33 13.82 5.26
C MET A 61 5.56 15.09 4.85
N ASN A 62 6.28 16.14 4.46
CA ASN A 62 5.72 17.37 3.91
C ASN A 62 5.45 17.30 2.39
N GLY A 63 5.73 16.17 1.73
CA GLY A 63 5.37 15.92 0.33
C GLY A 63 6.52 15.80 -0.66
N ASP A 64 7.79 15.92 -0.24
CA ASP A 64 8.97 15.63 -1.10
C ASP A 64 9.15 14.12 -1.31
N LEU A 65 8.19 13.50 -2.01
CA LEU A 65 8.13 12.05 -2.25
C LEU A 65 8.74 11.63 -3.58
N GLU A 66 9.05 12.57 -4.48
CA GLU A 66 9.49 12.26 -5.85
C GLU A 66 10.69 11.32 -5.86
N LYS A 67 11.70 11.60 -5.04
CA LYS A 67 12.91 10.76 -4.93
C LYS A 67 12.60 9.32 -4.53
N ILE A 68 11.63 9.12 -3.64
CA ILE A 68 11.23 7.77 -3.20
C ILE A 68 10.44 7.08 -4.32
N LEU A 69 9.51 7.79 -4.95
CA LEU A 69 8.67 7.25 -6.02
C LEU A 69 9.49 6.84 -7.24
N THR A 70 10.40 7.70 -7.70
CA THR A 70 11.29 7.41 -8.85
C THR A 70 12.19 6.21 -8.61
N GLU A 71 12.64 5.99 -7.36
CA GLU A 71 13.47 4.84 -7.04
C GLU A 71 12.64 3.55 -6.92
N CYS A 72 11.41 3.64 -6.42
CA CYS A 72 10.51 2.48 -6.34
C CYS A 72 9.93 2.06 -7.69
N SER A 73 9.78 2.99 -8.65
CA SER A 73 9.26 2.70 -9.99
C SER A 73 10.27 2.01 -10.92
N LYS A 74 11.51 1.82 -10.47
CA LYS A 74 12.55 1.09 -11.21
C LYS A 74 12.45 -0.44 -11.05
N ILE A 75 11.53 -0.90 -10.20
CA ILE A 75 11.12 -2.31 -10.06
C ILE A 75 9.97 -2.56 -11.01
#